data_AF-A0A959VF60-F1
#
_entry.id   AF-A0A959VF60-F1
#
_cell.length_a   1.000
_cell.length_b   1.000
_cell.length_c   1.000
_cell.angle_alpha   90.00
_cell.angle_beta   90.00
_cell.angle_gamma   90.00
#
_symmetry.space_group_name_H-M   'P 1'
#
loop_
_entity.id
_entity.type
_entity.pdbx_description
1 polymer ?
#
loop_
_entity_poly.entity_id
_entity_poly.type
_entity_poly.pdbx_seq_one_letter_code
_entity_poly.pdbx_strand_id
1 'polypeptide(L)'
;MKHALRLITLVGLMLISMMAFAQVDNSARATEMGRRVHQLNLLNQVLPVLMTKEQIKKLLPVMEKQRQAVKDLEKREFDQMSKIDAKVQAALKDAKEKQVLPSDELNAEIQLMAANFNMERIKLLAVQINELAAAMEEHLNAGQIKSAAMALNPKIYNPEVDDSQYTEKERLLLWVRYVLMDPEIYPLMIELSK
;
A
#
# COMPACT_ATOMS: atom_id res chain seq x y z
N MET A 1 -13.42 65.65 -2.52
CA MET A 1 -12.48 64.79 -3.27
C MET A 1 -11.78 63.71 -2.43
N LYS A 2 -11.41 63.95 -1.16
CA LYS A 2 -10.73 62.93 -0.31
C LYS A 2 -11.60 61.71 0.08
N HIS A 3 -12.94 61.83 0.02
CA HIS A 3 -13.86 60.73 0.34
C HIS A 3 -14.20 59.84 -0.87
N ALA A 4 -14.06 60.34 -2.10
CA ALA A 4 -14.32 59.56 -3.32
C ALA A 4 -13.21 58.54 -3.61
N LEU A 5 -11.96 58.87 -3.25
CA LEU A 5 -10.80 57.98 -3.44
C LEU A 5 -10.80 56.79 -2.46
N ARG A 6 -11.35 56.97 -1.25
CA ARG A 6 -11.44 55.90 -0.24
C ARG A 6 -12.53 54.86 -0.56
N LEU A 7 -13.59 55.25 -1.27
CA LEU A 7 -14.67 54.34 -1.66
C LEU A 7 -14.25 53.39 -2.80
N ILE A 8 -13.44 53.88 -3.74
CA ILE A 8 -12.93 53.09 -4.88
C ILE A 8 -11.91 52.03 -4.43
N THR A 9 -11.13 52.33 -3.39
CA THR A 9 -10.12 51.39 -2.87
C THR A 9 -10.77 50.20 -2.11
N LEU A 10 -11.94 50.40 -1.51
CA LEU A 10 -12.65 49.32 -0.78
C LEU A 10 -13.41 48.37 -1.72
N VAL A 11 -13.91 48.86 -2.85
CA VAL A 11 -14.59 48.04 -3.86
C VAL A 11 -13.59 47.20 -4.67
N GLY A 12 -12.37 47.71 -4.89
CA GLY A 12 -11.28 46.94 -5.53
C GLY A 12 -10.79 45.73 -4.72
N LEU A 13 -10.84 45.80 -3.38
CA LEU A 13 -10.43 44.70 -2.49
C LEU A 13 -11.50 43.61 -2.32
N MET A 14 -12.78 43.89 -2.59
CA MET A 14 -13.84 42.87 -2.57
C MET A 14 -13.95 42.05 -3.86
N LEU A 15 -13.34 42.49 -4.96
CA LEU A 15 -13.34 41.72 -6.23
C LEU A 15 -12.20 40.68 -6.30
N ILE A 16 -11.17 40.81 -5.47
CA ILE A 16 -10.05 39.84 -5.41
C ILE A 16 -10.37 38.68 -4.45
N SER A 17 -11.30 38.84 -3.49
CA SER A 17 -11.69 37.78 -2.56
C SER A 17 -12.64 36.73 -3.14
N MET A 18 -13.24 36.96 -4.32
CA MET A 18 -14.13 35.98 -4.96
C MET A 18 -13.41 34.92 -5.82
N MET A 19 -12.09 35.04 -6.06
CA MET A 19 -11.32 34.01 -6.79
C MET A 19 -10.73 32.92 -5.88
N ALA A 20 -10.96 32.96 -4.56
CA ALA A 20 -10.40 32.00 -3.62
C ALA A 20 -11.17 30.66 -3.49
N PHE A 21 -12.28 30.46 -4.23
CA PHE A 21 -13.15 29.28 -4.08
C PHE A 21 -13.13 28.27 -5.24
N ALA A 22 -12.15 28.37 -6.15
CA ALA A 22 -11.99 27.40 -7.25
C ALA A 22 -10.60 26.75 -7.26
N GLN A 23 -10.12 26.32 -6.10
CA GLN A 23 -9.09 25.28 -6.07
C GLN A 23 -9.79 23.96 -6.43
N VAL A 24 -9.91 23.69 -7.74
CA VAL A 24 -10.27 22.35 -8.23
C VAL A 24 -9.35 21.37 -7.52
N ASP A 25 -9.91 20.37 -6.84
CA ASP A 25 -9.17 19.38 -6.08
C ASP A 25 -8.37 18.47 -7.02
N ASN A 26 -7.26 19.02 -7.52
CA ASN A 26 -6.32 18.34 -8.38
C ASN A 26 -5.64 17.18 -7.64
N SER A 27 -5.69 17.14 -6.31
CA SER A 27 -5.07 16.08 -5.50
C SER A 27 -5.86 14.78 -5.54
N ALA A 28 -7.18 14.84 -5.38
CA ALA A 28 -8.06 13.68 -5.52
C ALA A 28 -8.00 13.13 -6.94
N ARG A 29 -8.05 14.01 -7.94
CA ARG A 29 -7.95 13.62 -9.35
C ARG A 29 -6.59 12.99 -9.69
N ALA A 30 -5.49 13.55 -9.20
CA ALA A 30 -4.16 12.96 -9.40
C ALA A 30 -4.04 11.57 -8.75
N THR A 31 -4.59 11.40 -7.54
CA THR A 31 -4.62 10.11 -6.84
C THR A 31 -5.40 9.06 -7.65
N GLU A 32 -6.57 9.43 -8.17
CA GLU A 32 -7.36 8.53 -9.00
C GLU A 32 -6.66 8.18 -10.31
N MET A 33 -6.01 9.15 -10.96
CA MET A 33 -5.20 8.88 -12.16
C MET A 33 -4.06 7.92 -11.86
N GLY A 34 -3.34 8.12 -10.76
CA GLY A 34 -2.27 7.22 -10.31
C GLY A 34 -2.78 5.80 -10.09
N ARG A 35 -3.95 5.66 -9.44
CA ARG A 35 -4.60 4.36 -9.22
C ARG A 35 -4.92 3.66 -10.55
N ARG A 36 -5.48 4.36 -11.54
CA ARG A 36 -5.81 3.78 -12.86
C ARG A 36 -4.56 3.34 -13.62
N VAL A 37 -3.48 4.14 -13.56
CA VAL A 37 -2.19 3.76 -14.15
C VAL A 37 -1.64 2.50 -13.48
N HIS A 38 -1.73 2.42 -12.16
CA HIS A 38 -1.30 1.23 -11.40
C HIS A 38 -2.13 -0.01 -11.76
N GLN A 39 -3.45 0.10 -11.83
CA GLN A 39 -4.33 -0.99 -12.27
C GLN A 39 -3.99 -1.47 -13.68
N LEU A 40 -3.70 -0.55 -14.62
CA LEU A 40 -3.25 -0.91 -15.96
C LEU A 40 -1.92 -1.69 -15.92
N ASN A 41 -0.97 -1.27 -15.08
CA ASN A 41 0.28 -1.98 -14.90
C ASN A 41 0.05 -3.39 -14.35
N LEU A 42 -0.84 -3.56 -13.36
CA LEU A 42 -1.18 -4.88 -12.83
C LEU A 42 -1.85 -5.78 -13.89
N LEU A 43 -2.75 -5.24 -14.72
CA LEU A 43 -3.34 -5.99 -15.83
C LEU A 43 -2.29 -6.41 -16.85
N ASN A 44 -1.30 -5.55 -17.15
CA ASN A 44 -0.17 -5.91 -18.01
C ASN A 44 0.68 -7.05 -17.44
N GLN A 45 0.66 -7.28 -16.12
CA GLN A 45 1.34 -8.41 -15.48
C GLN A 45 0.49 -9.68 -15.45
N VAL A 46 -0.83 -9.55 -15.28
CA VAL A 46 -1.75 -10.69 -15.10
C VAL A 46 -2.26 -11.27 -16.41
N LEU A 47 -2.63 -10.43 -17.39
CA LEU A 47 -3.24 -10.91 -18.63
C LEU A 47 -2.34 -11.88 -19.44
N PRO A 48 -1.01 -11.69 -19.53
CA PRO A 48 -0.12 -12.63 -20.22
C PRO A 48 -0.04 -14.03 -19.59
N VAL A 49 -0.48 -14.19 -18.33
CA VAL A 49 -0.57 -15.49 -17.67
C VAL A 49 -1.71 -16.33 -18.24
N LEU A 50 -2.68 -15.71 -18.94
CA LEU A 50 -3.80 -16.39 -19.61
C LEU A 50 -4.59 -17.32 -18.67
N MET A 51 -4.84 -16.87 -17.44
CA MET A 51 -5.69 -17.61 -16.50
C MET A 51 -7.13 -17.65 -17.00
N THR A 52 -7.76 -18.82 -16.89
CA THR A 52 -9.20 -18.95 -17.13
C THR A 52 -9.99 -18.35 -15.97
N LYS A 53 -11.25 -17.97 -16.23
CA LYS A 53 -12.16 -17.49 -15.18
C LYS A 53 -12.27 -18.45 -14.00
N GLU A 54 -12.32 -19.76 -14.27
CA GLU A 54 -12.40 -20.78 -13.23
C GLU A 54 -11.13 -20.86 -12.38
N GLN A 55 -9.95 -20.76 -13.00
CA GLN A 55 -8.67 -20.69 -12.25
C GLN A 55 -8.63 -19.45 -11.36
N ILE A 56 -9.05 -18.28 -11.87
CA ILE A 56 -9.13 -17.05 -11.08
C ILE A 56 -10.07 -17.24 -9.88
N LYS A 57 -11.26 -17.83 -10.08
CA LYS A 57 -12.20 -18.14 -8.99
C LYS A 57 -11.60 -19.06 -7.91
N LYS A 58 -10.66 -19.94 -8.26
CA LYS A 58 -9.96 -20.78 -7.28
C LYS A 58 -8.90 -20.02 -6.48
N LEU A 59 -8.26 -19.00 -7.07
CA LEU A 59 -7.28 -18.16 -6.37
C LEU A 59 -7.93 -17.12 -5.44
N LEU A 60 -9.10 -16.59 -5.82
CA LEU A 60 -9.79 -15.52 -5.06
C LEU A 60 -10.00 -15.82 -3.57
N PRO A 61 -10.44 -17.02 -3.14
CA PRO A 61 -10.57 -17.35 -1.72
C PRO A 61 -9.25 -17.28 -0.95
N VAL A 62 -8.15 -17.70 -1.57
CA VAL A 62 -6.82 -17.64 -0.96
C VAL A 62 -6.41 -16.17 -0.81
N MET A 63 -6.61 -15.35 -1.84
CA MET A 63 -6.33 -13.91 -1.79
C MET A 63 -7.15 -13.20 -0.70
N GLU A 64 -8.45 -13.49 -0.57
CA GLU A 64 -9.30 -12.87 0.44
C GLU A 64 -8.87 -13.27 1.86
N LYS A 65 -8.51 -14.54 2.07
CA LYS A 65 -7.92 -15.01 3.34
C LYS A 65 -6.68 -14.18 3.69
N GLN A 66 -5.79 -13.92 2.73
CA GLN A 66 -4.60 -13.10 2.96
C GLN A 66 -4.94 -11.65 3.31
N ARG A 67 -5.90 -11.04 2.60
CA ARG A 67 -6.37 -9.68 2.87
C ARG A 67 -6.94 -9.57 4.28
N GLN A 68 -7.70 -10.57 4.73
CA GLN A 68 -8.23 -10.58 6.09
C GLN A 68 -7.13 -10.74 7.13
N ALA A 69 -6.13 -11.59 6.90
CA ALA A 69 -5.01 -11.76 7.82
C ALA A 69 -4.18 -10.48 8.03
N VAL A 70 -4.04 -9.64 6.98
CA VAL A 70 -3.42 -8.31 7.09
C VAL A 70 -4.26 -7.40 7.99
N LYS A 71 -5.57 -7.31 7.76
CA LYS A 71 -6.47 -6.49 8.62
C LYS A 71 -6.44 -6.94 10.07
N ASP A 72 -6.40 -8.25 10.30
CA ASP A 72 -6.34 -8.80 11.65
C ASP A 72 -5.01 -8.44 12.34
N LEU A 73 -3.90 -8.42 11.60
CA LEU A 73 -2.60 -7.95 12.09
C LEU A 73 -2.64 -6.45 12.40
N GLU A 74 -3.10 -5.62 11.47
CA GLU A 74 -3.23 -4.16 11.67
C GLU A 74 -4.07 -3.82 12.90
N LYS A 75 -5.16 -4.56 13.12
CA LYS A 75 -5.98 -4.42 14.33
C LYS A 75 -5.18 -4.74 15.60
N ARG A 76 -4.44 -5.84 15.63
CA ARG A 76 -3.59 -6.19 16.79
C ARG A 76 -2.51 -5.14 17.04
N GLU A 77 -1.90 -4.62 15.99
CA GLU A 77 -0.90 -3.55 16.08
C GLU A 77 -1.52 -2.28 16.67
N PHE A 78 -2.69 -1.87 16.17
CA PHE A 78 -3.45 -0.75 16.71
C PHE A 78 -3.81 -0.94 18.19
N ASP A 79 -4.28 -2.13 18.56
CA ASP A 79 -4.63 -2.46 19.95
C ASP A 79 -3.39 -2.38 20.87
N GLN A 80 -2.20 -2.72 20.37
CA GLN A 80 -0.94 -2.61 21.11
C GLN A 80 -0.46 -1.16 21.23
N MET A 81 -0.48 -0.39 20.14
CA MET A 81 -0.11 1.04 20.15
C MET A 81 -1.02 1.84 21.09
N SER A 82 -2.32 1.55 21.07
CA SER A 82 -3.30 2.23 21.92
C SER A 82 -3.02 2.09 23.42
N LYS A 83 -2.32 1.02 23.85
CA LYS A 83 -1.95 0.81 25.26
C LYS A 83 -0.86 1.77 25.75
N ILE A 84 -0.03 2.28 24.84
CA ILE A 84 1.09 3.18 25.17
C ILE A 84 0.82 4.62 24.77
N ASP A 85 -0.25 4.89 24.01
CA ASP A 85 -0.57 6.21 23.46
C ASP A 85 -0.58 7.31 24.53
N ALA A 86 -1.22 7.09 25.67
CA ALA A 86 -1.24 8.07 26.76
C ALA A 86 0.17 8.39 27.30
N LYS A 87 1.06 7.39 27.41
CA LYS A 87 2.46 7.59 27.83
C LYS A 87 3.23 8.40 26.78
N VAL A 88 3.03 8.08 25.50
CA VAL A 88 3.67 8.78 24.38
C VAL A 88 3.20 10.23 24.32
N GLN A 89 1.91 10.50 24.47
CA GLN A 89 1.37 11.85 24.49
C GLN A 89 1.92 12.67 25.66
N ALA A 90 2.01 12.08 26.85
CA ALA A 90 2.62 12.73 28.01
C ALA A 90 4.10 13.06 27.78
N ALA A 91 4.89 12.10 27.27
CA ALA A 91 6.30 12.30 26.95
C ALA A 91 6.50 13.36 25.87
N LEU A 92 5.65 13.41 24.84
CA LEU A 92 5.69 14.43 23.80
C LEU A 92 5.38 15.83 24.36
N LYS A 93 4.43 15.93 25.29
CA LYS A 93 4.11 17.19 25.96
C LYS A 93 5.30 17.67 26.79
N ASP A 94 5.87 16.80 27.62
CA ASP A 94 7.03 17.13 28.45
C ASP A 94 8.27 17.50 27.61
N ALA A 95 8.50 16.82 26.49
CA ALA A 95 9.58 17.18 25.57
C ALA A 95 9.40 18.58 24.97
N LYS A 96 8.18 18.94 24.58
CA LYS A 96 7.88 20.27 23.99
C LYS A 96 7.94 21.39 25.02
N GLU A 97 7.33 21.19 26.18
CA GLU A 97 7.13 22.23 27.18
C GLU A 97 8.33 22.35 28.14
N LYS A 98 8.94 21.23 28.50
CA LYS A 98 9.98 21.17 29.55
C LYS A 98 11.36 20.81 29.01
N GLN A 99 11.48 20.53 27.71
CA GLN A 99 12.73 20.08 27.08
C GLN A 99 13.30 18.82 27.75
N VAL A 100 12.41 17.96 28.28
CA VAL A 100 12.77 16.68 28.90
C VAL A 100 12.65 15.58 27.87
N LEU A 101 13.69 14.77 27.71
CA LEU A 101 13.66 13.63 26.80
C LEU A 101 12.74 12.51 27.33
N PRO A 102 12.12 11.71 26.44
CA PRO A 102 11.41 10.49 26.84
C PRO A 102 12.32 9.55 27.64
N SER A 103 11.75 8.83 28.61
CA SER A 103 12.54 7.92 29.44
C SER A 103 13.07 6.72 28.64
N ASP A 104 14.16 6.13 29.11
CA ASP A 104 14.77 4.95 28.48
C ASP A 104 13.80 3.76 28.47
N GLU A 105 12.95 3.62 29.49
CA GLU A 105 11.93 2.58 29.55
C GLU A 105 10.87 2.75 28.47
N LEU A 106 10.37 3.98 28.25
CA LEU A 106 9.40 4.24 27.19
C LEU A 106 10.02 4.02 25.80
N ASN A 107 11.28 4.44 25.61
CA ASN A 107 12.00 4.19 24.37
C ASN A 107 12.19 2.69 24.11
N ALA A 108 12.57 1.92 25.14
CA ALA A 108 12.71 0.47 25.03
C ALA A 108 11.38 -0.23 24.71
N GLU A 109 10.28 0.19 25.35
CA GLU A 109 8.93 -0.32 25.09
C GLU A 109 8.50 -0.08 23.63
N ILE A 110 8.74 1.12 23.10
CA ILE A 110 8.46 1.48 21.70
C ILE A 110 9.32 0.65 20.73
N GLN A 111 10.62 0.53 20.99
CA GLN A 111 11.53 -0.20 20.11
C GLN A 111 11.18 -1.70 20.06
N LEU A 112 10.87 -2.31 21.20
CA LEU A 112 10.46 -3.71 21.26
C LEU A 112 9.14 -3.92 20.53
N MET A 113 8.17 -3.02 20.69
CA MET A 113 6.90 -3.07 19.97
C MET A 113 7.11 -2.98 18.44
N ALA A 114 7.91 -2.02 17.98
CA ALA A 114 8.20 -1.84 16.56
C ALA A 114 8.93 -3.07 15.96
N ALA A 115 9.88 -3.64 16.70
CA ALA A 115 10.57 -4.87 16.28
C ALA A 115 9.60 -6.05 16.16
N ASN A 116 8.68 -6.21 17.12
CA ASN A 116 7.67 -7.26 17.08
C ASN A 116 6.72 -7.09 15.90
N PHE A 117 6.23 -5.88 15.64
CA PHE A 117 5.39 -5.59 14.46
C PHE A 117 6.10 -5.96 13.16
N ASN A 118 7.35 -5.53 13.00
CA ASN A 118 8.11 -5.85 11.81
C ASN A 118 8.28 -7.36 11.62
N MET A 119 8.60 -8.09 12.69
CA MET A 119 8.74 -9.55 12.65
C MET A 119 7.41 -10.25 12.29
N GLU A 120 6.29 -9.83 12.88
CA GLU A 120 4.97 -10.38 12.55
C GLU A 120 4.59 -10.11 11.09
N ARG A 121 4.85 -8.90 10.58
CA ARG A 121 4.63 -8.53 9.18
C ARG A 121 5.46 -9.39 8.22
N ILE A 122 6.75 -9.58 8.51
CA ILE A 122 7.64 -10.43 7.69
C ILE A 122 7.14 -11.88 7.69
N LYS A 123 6.80 -12.42 8.87
CA LYS A 123 6.29 -13.79 8.99
C LYS A 123 5.00 -13.96 8.21
N LEU A 124 4.06 -13.02 8.38
CA LEU A 124 2.79 -13.03 7.66
C LEU A 124 3.08 -13.04 6.15
N LEU A 125 3.83 -12.06 5.65
CA LEU A 125 4.18 -11.93 4.24
C LEU A 125 4.76 -13.22 3.65
N ALA A 126 5.71 -13.86 4.35
CA ALA A 126 6.29 -15.13 3.90
C ALA A 126 5.24 -16.25 3.79
N VAL A 127 4.31 -16.34 4.74
CA VAL A 127 3.20 -17.31 4.68
C VAL A 127 2.28 -16.99 3.50
N GLN A 128 1.89 -15.73 3.30
CA GLN A 128 0.96 -15.35 2.24
C GLN A 128 1.52 -15.65 0.84
N ILE A 129 2.80 -15.32 0.63
CA ILE A 129 3.50 -15.59 -0.64
C ILE A 129 3.50 -17.09 -0.93
N ASN A 130 3.87 -17.92 0.05
CA ASN A 130 3.94 -19.36 -0.13
C ASN A 130 2.55 -19.99 -0.34
N GLU A 131 1.53 -19.56 0.41
CA GLU A 131 0.16 -20.07 0.24
C GLU A 131 -0.42 -19.71 -1.14
N LEU A 132 -0.19 -18.49 -1.63
CA LEU A 132 -0.63 -18.08 -2.97
C LEU A 132 0.16 -18.79 -4.07
N ALA A 133 1.48 -18.95 -3.93
CA ALA A 133 2.29 -19.70 -4.88
C ALA A 133 1.84 -21.16 -4.96
N ALA A 134 1.58 -21.81 -3.82
CA ALA A 134 1.05 -23.17 -3.78
C ALA A 134 -0.32 -23.27 -4.48
N ALA A 135 -1.23 -22.33 -4.24
CA ALA A 135 -2.53 -22.29 -4.91
C ALA A 135 -2.41 -22.09 -6.43
N MET A 136 -1.42 -21.31 -6.88
CA MET A 136 -1.10 -21.20 -8.29
C MET A 136 -0.61 -22.55 -8.84
N GLU A 137 0.37 -23.19 -8.19
CA GLU A 137 0.91 -24.49 -8.63
C GLU A 137 -0.15 -25.59 -8.67
N GLU A 138 -1.16 -25.53 -7.80
CA GLU A 138 -2.29 -26.47 -7.77
C GLU A 138 -3.27 -26.28 -8.94
N HIS A 139 -3.50 -25.04 -9.37
CA HIS A 139 -4.60 -24.71 -10.29
C HIS A 139 -4.17 -24.22 -11.67
N LEU A 140 -2.93 -23.77 -11.83
CA LEU A 140 -2.38 -23.31 -13.09
C LEU A 140 -1.50 -24.40 -13.71
N ASN A 141 -1.42 -24.39 -15.04
CA ASN A 141 -0.49 -25.27 -15.74
C ASN A 141 0.94 -24.68 -15.75
N ALA A 142 1.93 -25.52 -16.06
CA ALA A 142 3.33 -25.13 -16.07
C ALA A 142 3.64 -23.94 -17.00
N GLY A 143 2.94 -23.82 -18.14
CA GLY A 143 3.09 -22.67 -19.04
C GLY A 143 2.64 -21.36 -18.40
N GLN A 144 1.52 -21.37 -17.68
CA GLN A 144 1.01 -20.21 -16.95
C GLN A 144 1.93 -19.84 -15.77
N ILE A 145 2.41 -20.82 -15.01
CA ILE A 145 3.39 -20.60 -13.92
C ILE A 145 4.65 -19.93 -14.46
N LYS A 146 5.19 -20.44 -15.56
CA LYS A 146 6.36 -19.86 -16.22
C LYS A 146 6.08 -18.45 -16.74
N SER A 147 4.92 -18.21 -17.35
CA SER A 147 4.53 -16.87 -17.79
C SER A 147 4.47 -15.88 -16.62
N ALA A 148 3.91 -16.28 -15.48
CA ALA A 148 3.88 -15.45 -14.27
C ALA A 148 5.30 -15.15 -13.77
N ALA A 149 6.16 -16.16 -13.66
CA ALA A 149 7.55 -16.00 -13.25
C ALA A 149 8.35 -15.06 -14.18
N MET A 150 8.03 -15.03 -15.48
CA MET A 150 8.75 -14.19 -16.46
C MET A 150 8.10 -12.82 -16.71
N ALA A 151 6.88 -12.57 -16.21
CA ALA A 151 6.17 -11.31 -16.44
C ALA A 151 6.82 -10.13 -15.71
N LEU A 152 7.36 -10.38 -14.51
CA LEU A 152 7.98 -9.35 -13.69
C LEU A 152 9.44 -9.13 -14.10
N ASN A 153 9.82 -7.87 -14.26
CA ASN A 153 11.23 -7.45 -14.33
C ASN A 153 11.68 -7.00 -12.92
N PRO A 154 12.51 -7.77 -12.20
CA PRO A 154 12.97 -7.44 -10.86
C PRO A 154 13.69 -6.08 -10.77
N LYS A 155 14.33 -5.63 -11.85
CA LYS A 155 15.04 -4.34 -11.89
C LYS A 155 14.13 -3.12 -11.75
N ILE A 156 12.83 -3.28 -11.99
CA ILE A 156 11.84 -2.22 -11.75
C ILE A 156 11.75 -1.90 -10.24
N TYR A 157 11.95 -2.91 -9.38
CA TYR A 157 11.81 -2.78 -7.93
C TYR A 157 13.15 -2.69 -7.21
N ASN A 158 14.19 -3.30 -7.77
CA ASN A 158 15.57 -3.16 -7.29
C ASN A 158 16.53 -3.05 -8.49
N PRO A 159 16.93 -1.83 -8.89
CA PRO A 159 17.79 -1.60 -10.04
C PRO A 159 19.15 -2.30 -9.98
N GLU A 160 19.64 -2.57 -8.77
CA GLU A 160 20.96 -3.17 -8.53
C GLU A 160 20.95 -4.69 -8.64
N VAL A 161 19.78 -5.31 -8.79
CA VAL A 161 19.67 -6.76 -8.78
C VAL A 161 20.14 -7.39 -10.09
N ASP A 162 20.93 -8.45 -9.97
CA ASP A 162 21.31 -9.29 -11.10
C ASP A 162 20.20 -10.30 -11.39
N ASP A 163 19.42 -10.00 -12.43
CA ASP A 163 18.27 -10.79 -12.85
C ASP A 163 18.63 -12.25 -13.19
N SER A 164 19.89 -12.51 -13.55
CA SER A 164 20.36 -13.87 -13.88
C SER A 164 20.48 -14.80 -12.66
N GLN A 165 20.43 -14.25 -11.45
CA GLN A 165 20.60 -15.01 -10.21
C GLN A 165 19.29 -15.60 -9.69
N TYR A 166 18.14 -15.16 -10.22
CA TYR A 166 16.84 -15.66 -9.77
C TYR A 166 16.44 -16.95 -10.50
N THR A 167 16.19 -17.98 -9.71
CA THR A 167 15.50 -19.19 -10.18
C THR A 167 14.06 -18.87 -10.59
N GLU A 168 13.46 -19.72 -11.43
CA GLU A 168 12.05 -19.57 -11.83
C GLU A 168 11.11 -19.50 -10.62
N LYS A 169 11.38 -20.32 -9.59
CA LYS A 169 10.62 -20.32 -8.34
C LYS A 169 10.72 -18.99 -7.61
N GLU A 170 11.92 -18.43 -7.46
CA GLU A 170 12.09 -17.14 -6.79
C GLU A 170 11.39 -16.02 -7.55
N ARG A 171 11.44 -16.05 -8.89
CA ARG A 171 10.69 -15.10 -9.72
C ARG A 171 9.19 -15.24 -9.55
N LEU A 172 8.67 -16.47 -9.47
CA LEU A 172 7.25 -16.70 -9.16
C LEU A 172 6.88 -16.09 -7.80
N LEU A 173 7.69 -16.29 -6.76
CA LEU A 173 7.45 -15.71 -5.44
C LEU A 173 7.48 -14.17 -5.47
N LEU A 174 8.37 -13.57 -6.26
CA LEU A 174 8.38 -12.11 -6.48
C LEU A 174 7.12 -11.65 -7.21
N TRP A 175 6.70 -12.35 -8.27
CA TRP A 175 5.48 -12.03 -8.99
C TRP A 175 4.25 -12.13 -8.09
N VAL A 176 4.13 -13.19 -7.28
CA VAL A 176 3.06 -13.30 -6.27
C VAL A 176 3.08 -12.10 -5.32
N ARG A 177 4.25 -11.76 -4.78
CA ARG A 177 4.41 -10.64 -3.83
C ARG A 177 4.04 -9.29 -4.42
N TYR A 178 4.47 -8.99 -5.64
CA TYR A 178 4.30 -7.66 -6.23
C TYR A 178 3.05 -7.51 -7.09
N VAL A 179 2.44 -8.62 -7.52
CA VAL A 179 1.27 -8.61 -8.39
C VAL A 179 0.04 -9.12 -7.66
N LEU A 180 0.04 -10.36 -7.16
CA LEU A 180 -1.17 -10.95 -6.54
C LEU A 180 -1.47 -10.45 -5.13
N MET A 181 -0.47 -9.96 -4.42
CA MET A 181 -0.66 -9.37 -3.10
C MET A 181 -0.89 -7.85 -3.16
N ASP A 182 -0.91 -7.25 -4.34
CA ASP A 182 -1.21 -5.83 -4.48
C ASP A 182 -2.67 -5.52 -4.07
N PRO A 183 -2.92 -4.46 -3.28
CA PRO A 183 -4.28 -4.13 -2.85
C PRO A 183 -5.29 -3.92 -3.99
N GLU A 184 -4.83 -3.43 -5.15
CA GLU A 184 -5.65 -3.14 -6.33
C GLU A 184 -5.88 -4.37 -7.22
N ILE A 185 -5.15 -5.47 -7.04
CA ILE A 185 -5.29 -6.63 -7.92
C ILE A 185 -6.55 -7.45 -7.63
N TYR A 186 -6.97 -7.54 -6.38
CA TYR A 186 -8.12 -8.33 -5.98
C TYR A 186 -9.44 -7.91 -6.67
N PRO A 187 -9.83 -6.61 -6.70
CA PRO A 187 -11.02 -6.20 -7.46
C PRO A 187 -10.88 -6.48 -8.96
N LEU A 188 -9.68 -6.31 -9.54
CA LEU A 188 -9.44 -6.66 -10.95
C LEU A 188 -9.61 -8.16 -11.21
N MET A 189 -9.13 -9.01 -10.32
CA MET A 189 -9.30 -10.47 -10.40
C MET A 189 -10.77 -10.86 -10.27
N ILE A 190 -11.55 -10.18 -9.41
CA ILE A 190 -13.01 -10.37 -9.36
C ILE A 190 -13.63 -10.03 -10.73
N GLU A 191 -13.27 -8.90 -11.34
CA GLU A 191 -13.79 -8.51 -12.64
C GLU A 191 -13.43 -9.50 -13.74
N LEU A 192 -12.17 -9.96 -13.79
CA LEU A 192 -11.70 -10.98 -14.74
C LEU A 192 -12.37 -12.35 -14.54
N SER A 193 -12.91 -12.63 -13.35
CA SER A 193 -13.58 -13.90 -13.04
C SER A 193 -15.05 -13.98 -13.48
N LYS A 194 -15.65 -12.84 -13.83
CA LYS A 194 -17.03 -12.74 -14.34
C LYS A 194 -17.07 -13.16 -15.80
#